data_AF-R6VRY8-F1
#
_entry.id   AF-R6VRY8-F1
#
_cell.length_a   1.000
_cell.length_b   1.000
_cell.length_c   1.000
_cell.angle_alpha   90.00
_cell.angle_beta   90.00
_cell.angle_gamma   90.00
#
_symmetry.space_group_name_H-M   'P 1'
#
loop_
_entity.id
_entity.type
_entity.pdbx_description
1 polymer ?
#
loop_
_entity_poly.entity_id
_entity_poly.type
_entity_poly.pdbx_seq_one_letter_code
_entity_poly.pdbx_strand_id
1 'polypeptide(L)' 'MIFIQQVYEDIDIKSEYVRCPSCKRGRLCDKPKGDIATVIALKTDHQEKTGSKIILKCPKCSQKFLIHFSKE' A
#
# COMPACT_ATOMS: atom_id res chain seq x y z
N MET A 1 -15.61 9.59 -3.46
CA MET A 1 -15.07 10.49 -2.43
C MET A 1 -14.06 9.70 -1.61
N ILE A 2 -12.84 10.19 -1.45
CA ILE A 2 -11.82 9.53 -0.60
C ILE A 2 -11.83 10.28 0.73
N PHE A 3 -12.03 9.55 1.82
CA PHE A 3 -11.90 10.10 3.17
C PHE A 3 -10.51 9.79 3.68
N ILE A 4 -9.75 10.84 3.99
CA ILE A 4 -8.43 10.72 4.59
C ILE A 4 -8.56 11.21 6.02
N GLN A 5 -8.31 10.34 6.99
CA GLN A 5 -8.25 10.69 8.40
C GLN A 5 -6.79 10.73 8.83
N GLN A 6 -6.41 11.82 9.51
CA GLN A 6 -5.11 11.90 10.14
C GLN A 6 -5.10 11.00 11.38
N VAL A 7 -4.11 10.12 11.47
CA VAL A 7 -3.83 9.34 12.68
C VAL A 7 -2.82 10.13 13.49
N TYR A 8 -3.18 10.49 14.71
CA TYR A 8 -2.22 10.91 15.73
C TYR A 8 -1.77 9.63 16.42
N GLU A 9 -0.48 9.31 16.38
CA GLU A 9 0.04 8.06 16.95
C GLU A 9 -0.28 8.01 18.45
N ASP A 10 -1.29 7.22 18.84
CA ASP A 10 -1.35 6.69 20.20
C ASP A 10 -0.17 5.74 20.37
N ILE A 11 0.49 5.83 21.53
CA ILE A 11 1.75 5.13 21.88
C ILE A 11 1.66 3.60 21.64
N ASP A 12 0.45 3.04 21.56
CA ASP A 12 0.20 1.60 21.45
C ASP A 12 -0.03 1.06 20.03
N ILE A 13 -0.10 1.88 18.98
CA ILE A 13 -0.24 1.35 17.60
C ILE A 13 1.13 0.90 17.08
N LYS A 14 1.47 -0.37 17.34
CA LYS A 14 2.63 -1.03 16.72
C LYS A 14 2.34 -1.21 15.23
N SER A 15 2.92 -0.37 14.38
CA SER A 15 2.85 -0.48 12.93
C SER A 15 4.14 -1.07 12.34
N GLU A 16 4.01 -1.76 11.22
CA GLU A 16 5.12 -2.21 10.38
C GLU A 16 4.98 -1.62 8.98
N TYR A 17 6.08 -1.47 8.26
CA TYR A 17 6.06 -0.86 6.94
C TYR A 17 6.19 -1.89 5.80
N VAL A 18 5.45 -1.66 4.72
CA VAL A 18 5.47 -2.48 3.51
C VAL A 18 6.60 -2.00 2.60
N ARG A 19 7.59 -2.87 2.34
CA ARG A 19 8.68 -2.58 1.40
C ARG A 19 8.24 -2.80 -0.05
N CYS A 20 8.76 -1.97 -0.95
CA CYS A 20 8.58 -2.12 -2.39
C CYS A 20 9.08 -3.50 -2.83
N PRO A 21 8.24 -4.37 -3.41
CA PRO A 21 8.65 -5.71 -3.76
C PRO A 21 9.67 -5.74 -4.91
N SER A 22 9.69 -4.71 -5.76
CA SER A 22 10.62 -4.62 -6.91
C SER A 22 12.04 -4.22 -6.51
N CYS A 23 12.21 -3.14 -5.73
CA CYS A 23 13.54 -2.63 -5.38
C CYS A 23 13.97 -2.92 -3.94
N LYS A 24 13.06 -3.38 -3.07
CA LYS A 24 13.24 -3.62 -1.63
C LYS A 24 13.73 -2.43 -0.79
N ARG A 25 13.92 -1.26 -1.41
CA ARG A 25 14.47 -0.04 -0.78
C ARG A 25 13.42 1.01 -0.43
N GLY A 26 12.31 1.06 -1.17
CA GLY A 26 11.23 2.03 -0.93
C GLY A 26 10.23 1.53 0.11
N ARG A 27 9.76 2.41 1.01
CA ARG A 27 8.57 2.21 1.83
C ARG A 27 7.34 2.59 0.99
N LEU A 28 6.34 1.71 0.96
CA LEU A 28 5.09 1.93 0.20
C LEU A 28 4.01 2.54 1.10
N CYS A 29 3.73 1.90 2.23
CA CYS A 29 2.79 2.35 3.25
C CYS A 29 3.09 1.63 4.57
N ASP A 30 2.31 1.95 5.58
CA ASP A 30 2.28 1.23 6.85
C ASP A 30 1.09 0.29 6.93
N LYS A 31 1.22 -0.72 7.77
CA LYS A 31 0.17 -1.65 8.14
C LYS A 31 0.25 -1.91 9.65
N PRO A 32 -0.84 -2.32 10.31
CA PRO A 32 -0.76 -2.86 11.66
C PRO A 32 0.24 -4.03 11.74
N LYS A 33 0.92 -4.15 12.88
CA LYS A 33 1.80 -5.28 13.15
C LYS A 33 0.98 -6.57 13.19
N GLY A 34 1.42 -7.60 12.48
CA GLY A 34 0.70 -8.88 12.36
C GLY A 34 -0.19 -8.99 11.11
N ASP A 35 -0.65 -7.88 10.53
CA ASP A 35 -1.48 -7.93 9.33
C ASP A 35 -0.69 -8.35 8.08
N ILE A 36 -1.38 -8.99 7.14
CA ILE A 36 -0.82 -9.40 5.85
C ILE A 36 -1.20 -8.35 4.80
N ALA A 37 -0.18 -7.74 4.18
CA ALA A 37 -0.37 -6.85 3.04
C ALA A 37 -0.03 -7.58 1.74
N THR A 38 -1.02 -7.76 0.88
CA THR A 38 -0.82 -8.30 -0.48
C THR A 38 -0.52 -7.15 -1.43
N VAL A 39 0.66 -7.19 -2.08
CA VAL A 39 1.12 -6.15 -3.00
C VAL A 39 1.16 -6.71 -4.41
N ILE A 40 0.32 -6.16 -5.30
CA ILE A 40 0.26 -6.58 -6.71
C ILE A 40 0.90 -5.50 -7.58
N ALA A 41 1.91 -5.88 -8.35
CA ALA A 41 2.55 -5.00 -9.33
C ALA A 41 1.68 -4.89 -10.57
N LEU A 42 1.40 -3.66 -11.00
CA LEU A 42 0.69 -3.41 -12.25
C LEU A 42 1.62 -3.62 -13.45
N LYS A 43 1.18 -4.41 -14.43
CA LYS A 43 1.75 -4.41 -15.79
C LYS A 43 0.95 -3.44 -16.65
N THR A 44 1.61 -2.79 -17.61
CA THR A 44 1.03 -1.77 -18.50
C THR A 44 -0.20 -2.23 -19.29
N ASP A 45 -0.35 -3.54 -19.53
CA ASP A 45 -1.48 -4.11 -20.29
C ASP A 45 -2.71 -4.45 -19.44
N HIS A 46 -2.63 -4.36 -18.11
CA HIS A 46 -3.77 -4.65 -17.25
C HIS A 46 -4.59 -3.39 -16.98
N GLN A 47 -5.61 -3.15 -17.81
CA GLN A 47 -6.75 -2.27 -17.47
C GLN A 47 -7.66 -2.96 -16.45
N GLU A 48 -7.16 -3.24 -15.25
CA GLU A 48 -8.09 -3.56 -14.16
C GLU A 48 -8.91 -2.32 -13.82
N LYS A 49 -10.21 -2.49 -13.54
CA LYS A 49 -11.06 -1.43 -13.00
C LYS A 49 -10.50 -0.99 -11.64
N THR A 50 -9.78 0.13 -11.63
CA THR A 50 -9.12 0.69 -10.42
C THR A 50 -10.07 1.47 -9.52
N GLY A 51 -11.37 1.53 -9.83
CA GLY A 51 -12.33 2.46 -9.21
C GLY A 51 -12.47 2.36 -7.68
N SER A 52 -12.07 1.25 -7.07
CA SER A 52 -12.12 1.02 -5.61
C SER A 52 -10.74 0.73 -4.98
N LYS A 53 -9.64 0.98 -5.70
CA LYS A 53 -8.29 0.61 -5.25
C LYS A 53 -7.39 1.83 -5.07
N ILE A 54 -6.44 1.75 -4.14
CA ILE A 54 -5.41 2.78 -3.96
C ILE A 54 -4.15 2.37 -4.73
N ILE A 55 -3.65 3.28 -5.56
CA ILE A 55 -2.38 3.12 -6.27
C ILE A 55 -1.25 3.72 -5.43
N LEU A 56 -0.24 2.91 -5.12
CA LEU A 56 0.99 3.36 -4.49
C LEU A 56 2.14 3.40 -5.50
N LYS A 57 2.93 4.47 -5.47
CA LYS A 57 4.14 4.61 -6.27
C LYS A 57 5.36 4.50 -5.35
N CYS A 58 6.30 3.61 -5.69
CA CYS A 58 7.55 3.51 -4.94
C CYS A 58 8.38 4.81 -5.08
N PRO A 59 8.82 5.43 -3.98
CA PRO A 59 9.61 6.66 -4.04
C PRO A 59 11.06 6.44 -4.53
N LYS A 60 11.53 5.19 -4.61
CA LYS A 60 12.91 4.86 -5.02
C LYS A 60 13.04 4.37 -6.47
N CYS A 61 12.06 3.64 -6.99
CA CYS A 61 12.12 3.08 -8.35
C CYS A 61 10.91 3.43 -9.22
N SER A 62 9.99 4.26 -8.73
CA SER A 62 8.78 4.70 -9.45
C SER A 62 7.78 3.61 -9.87
N GLN A 63 8.03 2.34 -9.56
CA GLN A 63 7.08 1.24 -9.82
C GLN A 63 5.75 1.50 -9.10
N LYS A 64 4.64 1.19 -9.79
CA LYS A 64 3.27 1.35 -9.29
C LYS A 64 2.70 0.02 -8.82
N PHE A 65 1.97 0.06 -7.71
CA PHE A 65 1.34 -1.09 -7.06
C PHE A 65 -0.11 -0.77 -6.71
N LEU A 66 -0.96 -1.79 -6.68
CA LEU A 66 -2.30 -1.70 -6.11
C LEU A 66 -2.30 -2.31 -4.71
N ILE A 67 -2.94 -1.60 -3.78
CA ILE A 67 -3.35 -2.19 -2.51
C ILE A 67 -4.81 -2.61 -2.61
N HIS A 68 -5.04 -3.87 -2.26
CA HIS A 68 -6.36 -4.42 -2.04
C HIS A 68 -6.61 -4.47 -0.54
N PHE A 69 -7.67 -3.80 -0.10
CA PHE A 69 -8.21 -4.05 1.23
C PHE A 69 -9.02 -5.34 1.13
N SER A 70 -8.59 -6.41 1.80
CA SER A 70 -9.52 -7.52 2.04
C SER A 70 -10.62 -6.99 2.95
N LYS A 71 -11.87 -7.06 2.49
CA LYS A 71 -13.00 -7.03 3.41
C LYS A 71 -13.04 -8.40 4.08
N GLU A 72 -13.04 -8.43 5.40
CA GLU A 72 -13.77 -9.47 6.13
C GLU A 72 -15.27 -9.23 5.94
#